data_AF-A0A7X8BK91-F1
#
_entry.id   AF-A0A7X8BK91-F1
#
_cell.length_a   1.000
_cell.length_b   1.000
_cell.length_c   1.000
_cell.angle_alpha   90.00
_cell.angle_beta   90.00
_cell.angle_gamma   90.00
#
_symmetry.space_group_name_H-M   'P 1'
#
loop_
_entity.id
_entity.type
_entity.pdbx_description
1 polymer ?
#
loop_
_entity_poly.entity_id
_entity_poly.type
_entity_poly.pdbx_seq_one_letter_code
_entity_poly.pdbx_strand_id
1 'polypeptide(L)'
;MGKNKALILVAVVMVLASASTTYGYYERWTGWFSEGTLICSGYSYTRDGTGGAADDTTCSGSPPTRDTFYTPNSVHVGFVCSALNDTIYLTVSSLYGGKDTGRSGIKSGSGTWAGSAIRRKNTVEQTWNSLTGTWNTDTEGDGFDYTPLPDDPATYSLHWYVYSTLSLSGGGTSSGYCSDYDP
;
A
#
# COMPACT_ATOMS: atom_id res chain seq x y z
N MET A 1 17.09 55.91 -14.92
CA MET A 1 16.43 54.94 -13.99
C MET A 1 15.04 54.64 -14.54
N GLY A 2 14.57 53.45 -14.90
CA GLY A 2 15.12 52.10 -14.91
C GLY A 2 14.02 51.14 -15.42
N LYS A 3 13.65 51.21 -16.72
CA LYS A 3 12.66 50.30 -17.34
C LYS A 3 13.12 48.83 -17.37
N ASN A 4 14.43 48.59 -17.28
CA ASN A 4 15.02 47.25 -17.28
C ASN A 4 14.84 46.51 -15.95
N LYS A 5 14.53 47.22 -14.84
CA LYS A 5 14.35 46.58 -13.52
C LYS A 5 13.00 45.87 -13.38
N ALA A 6 11.96 46.38 -14.06
CA ALA A 6 10.62 45.77 -14.03
C ALA A 6 10.56 44.47 -14.84
N LEU A 7 11.24 44.39 -15.99
CA LEU A 7 11.32 43.16 -16.77
C LEU A 7 12.10 42.04 -16.06
N ILE A 8 13.16 42.39 -15.30
CA ILE A 8 13.91 41.41 -14.53
C ILE A 8 13.07 40.87 -13.36
N LEU A 9 12.26 41.69 -12.70
CA LEU A 9 11.39 41.22 -11.62
C LEU A 9 10.30 40.29 -12.13
N VAL A 10 9.70 40.58 -13.29
CA VAL A 10 8.68 39.72 -13.92
C VAL A 10 9.29 38.41 -14.43
N ALA A 11 10.52 38.43 -14.96
CA ALA A 11 11.22 37.22 -15.37
C ALA A 11 11.62 36.35 -14.16
N VAL A 12 12.04 36.94 -13.04
CA VAL A 12 12.36 36.19 -11.81
C VAL A 12 11.08 35.61 -11.18
N VAL A 13 9.97 36.35 -11.17
CA VAL A 13 8.68 35.84 -10.70
C VAL A 13 8.13 34.75 -11.63
N MET A 14 8.31 34.86 -12.94
CA MET A 14 7.93 33.79 -13.87
C MET A 14 8.84 32.57 -13.79
N VAL A 15 10.15 32.72 -13.53
CA VAL A 15 11.06 31.57 -13.31
C VAL A 15 10.78 30.89 -11.95
N LEU A 16 10.39 31.65 -10.92
CA LEU A 16 9.91 31.10 -9.64
C LEU A 16 8.52 30.47 -9.76
N ALA A 17 7.63 31.00 -10.62
CA ALA A 17 6.30 30.43 -10.88
C ALA A 17 6.32 29.29 -11.91
N SER A 18 7.36 29.18 -12.75
CA SER A 18 7.58 28.04 -13.64
C SER A 18 8.45 26.95 -13.00
N ALA A 19 9.04 27.20 -11.83
CA ALA A 19 9.59 26.15 -10.98
C ALA A 19 8.50 25.42 -10.15
N SER A 20 7.26 25.91 -10.18
CA SER A 20 6.09 25.23 -9.60
C SER A 20 5.34 24.32 -10.58
N THR A 21 5.88 24.06 -11.77
CA THR A 21 5.37 22.96 -12.61
C THR A 21 6.11 21.67 -12.28
N THR A 22 5.38 20.70 -11.72
CA THR A 22 5.70 19.27 -11.72
C THR A 22 6.78 18.79 -10.73
N TYR A 23 6.51 18.88 -9.43
CA TYR A 23 7.18 18.01 -8.44
C TYR A 23 6.16 16.98 -7.93
N GLY A 24 5.97 15.92 -8.69
CA GLY A 24 5.37 14.68 -8.20
C GLY A 24 6.43 13.60 -8.37
N TYR A 25 6.95 13.07 -7.28
CA TYR A 25 7.75 11.84 -7.35
C TYR A 25 6.78 10.67 -7.45
N TYR A 26 7.21 9.60 -8.12
CA TYR A 26 6.51 8.32 -8.12
C TYR A 26 7.30 7.34 -7.26
N GLU A 27 6.61 6.62 -6.38
CA GLU A 27 7.19 5.59 -5.53
C GLU A 27 6.45 4.28 -5.77
N ARG A 28 7.17 3.16 -5.79
CA ARG A 28 6.57 1.82 -5.86
C ARG A 28 7.03 0.95 -4.71
N TRP A 29 6.10 0.44 -3.92
CA TRP A 29 6.36 -0.39 -2.75
C TRP A 29 6.09 -1.87 -3.01
N THR A 30 7.01 -2.73 -2.57
CA THR A 30 6.97 -4.19 -2.79
C THR A 30 6.46 -4.96 -1.56
N GLY A 31 5.93 -6.18 -1.66
CA GLY A 31 5.67 -7.02 -0.47
C GLY A 31 4.37 -6.73 0.30
N TRP A 32 3.32 -6.32 -0.41
CA TRP A 32 1.98 -6.20 0.16
C TRP A 32 1.44 -7.59 0.55
N PHE A 33 0.84 -7.72 1.75
CA PHE A 33 0.34 -9.01 2.28
C PHE A 33 1.45 -10.08 2.44
N SER A 34 2.62 -9.69 2.94
CA SER A 34 3.81 -10.55 3.10
C SER A 34 3.58 -11.66 4.12
N GLU A 35 2.92 -11.38 5.25
CA GLU A 35 2.60 -12.38 6.28
C GLU A 35 1.15 -12.25 6.75
N GLY A 36 0.65 -13.27 7.45
CA GLY A 36 -0.64 -13.19 8.14
C GLY A 36 -1.34 -14.52 8.37
N THR A 37 -2.48 -14.43 9.05
CA THR A 37 -3.37 -15.55 9.36
C THR A 37 -4.81 -15.17 9.09
N LEU A 38 -5.55 -16.07 8.43
CA LEU A 38 -7.01 -16.01 8.32
C LEU A 38 -7.65 -17.01 9.27
N ILE A 39 -8.77 -16.63 9.86
CA ILE A 39 -9.62 -17.49 10.68
C ILE A 39 -10.92 -17.74 9.91
N CYS A 40 -11.21 -19.00 9.64
CA CYS A 40 -12.44 -19.44 9.00
C CYS A 40 -13.03 -20.65 9.74
N SER A 41 -14.28 -20.53 10.20
CA SER A 41 -14.97 -21.59 10.96
C SER A 41 -14.19 -22.13 12.16
N GLY A 42 -13.42 -21.26 12.84
CA GLY A 42 -12.60 -21.62 14.01
C GLY A 42 -11.24 -22.23 13.69
N TYR A 43 -10.87 -22.35 12.41
CA TYR A 43 -9.56 -22.85 11.99
C TYR A 43 -8.67 -21.72 11.48
N SER A 44 -7.39 -21.80 11.81
CA SER A 44 -6.36 -20.89 11.33
C SER A 44 -5.79 -21.36 10.00
N TYR A 45 -5.66 -20.42 9.07
CA TYR A 45 -5.02 -20.57 7.77
C TYR A 45 -3.83 -19.61 7.73
N THR A 46 -2.63 -20.14 7.59
CA THR A 46 -1.39 -19.36 7.60
C THR A 46 -1.00 -19.01 6.17
N ARG A 47 -0.45 -17.81 5.98
CA ARG A 47 0.11 -17.36 4.71
C ARG A 47 1.11 -18.38 4.17
N ASP A 48 1.01 -18.72 2.88
CA ASP A 48 1.84 -19.74 2.23
C ASP A 48 2.96 -19.19 1.32
N GLY A 49 3.09 -17.86 1.23
CA GLY A 49 4.04 -17.17 0.36
C GLY A 49 3.58 -16.98 -1.09
N THR A 50 2.43 -17.52 -1.52
CA THR A 50 1.88 -17.34 -2.87
C THR A 50 1.37 -15.91 -3.11
N GLY A 51 2.03 -15.13 -3.98
CA GLY A 51 1.62 -13.77 -4.39
C GLY A 51 2.00 -12.66 -3.39
N GLY A 52 1.39 -11.47 -3.49
CA GLY A 52 1.65 -10.33 -2.58
C GLY A 52 2.43 -9.15 -3.19
N ALA A 53 1.86 -8.51 -4.22
CA ALA A 53 2.40 -7.27 -4.78
C ALA A 53 1.26 -6.30 -5.09
N ALA A 54 1.37 -5.06 -4.66
CA ALA A 54 0.57 -3.93 -5.11
C ALA A 54 1.51 -2.82 -5.55
N ASP A 55 1.05 -1.95 -6.45
CA ASP A 55 1.83 -0.77 -6.81
C ASP A 55 1.40 0.42 -5.93
N ASP A 56 2.15 1.50 -6.01
CA ASP A 56 1.81 2.78 -5.41
C ASP A 56 1.94 3.83 -6.52
N THR A 57 1.05 4.81 -6.56
CA THR A 57 1.26 5.97 -7.42
C THR A 57 0.81 7.23 -6.71
N THR A 58 1.74 8.17 -6.55
CA THR A 58 1.43 9.47 -5.96
C THR A 58 0.45 10.24 -6.83
N CYS A 59 -0.73 10.54 -6.29
CA CYS A 59 -1.69 11.43 -6.96
C CYS A 59 -1.34 12.89 -6.62
N SER A 60 -1.02 13.68 -7.63
CA SER A 60 -0.80 15.13 -7.50
C SER A 60 -2.12 15.86 -7.24
N GLY A 61 -2.59 15.89 -5.98
CA GLY A 61 -3.62 16.82 -5.52
C GLY A 61 -2.97 18.03 -4.88
N SER A 62 -3.34 19.26 -5.27
CA SER A 62 -2.77 20.49 -4.67
C SER A 62 -3.73 21.12 -3.65
N PRO A 63 -3.24 21.50 -2.44
CA PRO A 63 -1.90 21.24 -1.93
C PRO A 63 -1.77 19.75 -1.53
N PRO A 64 -0.67 19.05 -1.87
CA PRO A 64 -0.53 17.65 -1.48
C PRO A 64 -0.21 17.60 0.00
N THR A 65 -1.16 17.11 0.79
CA THR A 65 -0.94 16.77 2.20
C THR A 65 -0.83 15.26 2.41
N ARG A 66 -1.11 14.46 1.36
CA ARG A 66 -1.17 12.99 1.43
C ARG A 66 -0.79 12.36 0.09
N ASP A 67 0.11 11.37 0.12
CA ASP A 67 0.42 10.51 -1.04
C ASP A 67 -0.61 9.37 -1.08
N THR A 68 -1.06 8.94 -2.25
CA THR A 68 -2.15 7.94 -2.39
C THR A 68 -1.64 6.61 -2.91
N PHE A 69 -2.07 5.48 -2.31
CA PHE A 69 -1.75 4.13 -2.77
C PHE A 69 -2.92 3.51 -3.55
N TYR A 70 -2.62 2.68 -4.57
CA TYR A 70 -3.62 1.80 -5.17
C TYR A 70 -3.03 0.56 -5.84
N THR A 71 -3.81 -0.51 -5.92
CA THR A 71 -3.47 -1.69 -6.72
C THR A 71 -3.89 -1.52 -8.20
N PRO A 72 -2.98 -1.42 -9.17
CA PRO A 72 -3.37 -1.33 -10.59
C PRO A 72 -3.97 -2.65 -11.11
N ASN A 73 -3.61 -3.77 -10.48
CA ASN A 73 -4.09 -5.11 -10.81
C ASN A 73 -4.51 -5.84 -9.54
N SER A 74 -5.33 -6.88 -9.70
CA SER A 74 -5.72 -7.74 -8.58
C SER A 74 -4.51 -8.44 -7.95
N VAL A 75 -4.44 -8.45 -6.62
CA VAL A 75 -3.43 -9.18 -5.85
C VAL A 75 -4.01 -10.51 -5.39
N HIS A 76 -3.33 -11.61 -5.71
CA HIS A 76 -3.73 -12.93 -5.24
C HIS A 76 -2.84 -13.37 -4.08
N VAL A 77 -3.43 -13.87 -3.00
CA VAL A 77 -2.75 -14.20 -1.74
C VAL A 77 -3.23 -15.57 -1.26
N GLY A 78 -2.31 -16.51 -1.07
CA GLY A 78 -2.60 -17.88 -0.62
C GLY A 78 -2.48 -18.07 0.90
N PHE A 79 -3.38 -18.87 1.46
CA PHE A 79 -3.36 -19.31 2.85
C PHE A 79 -3.69 -20.79 2.96
N VAL A 80 -2.99 -21.50 3.85
CA VAL A 80 -3.11 -22.96 4.02
C VAL A 80 -3.52 -23.30 5.45
N CYS A 81 -4.42 -24.28 5.61
CA CYS A 81 -4.74 -24.89 6.89
C CYS A 81 -4.27 -26.34 6.88
N SER A 82 -3.11 -26.62 7.48
CA SER A 82 -2.51 -27.96 7.50
C SER A 82 -3.39 -28.99 8.22
N ALA A 83 -4.13 -28.58 9.26
CA ALA A 83 -5.01 -29.48 10.02
C ALA A 83 -6.19 -30.03 9.20
N LEU A 84 -6.62 -29.30 8.18
CA LEU A 84 -7.75 -29.67 7.32
C LEU A 84 -7.35 -30.06 5.90
N ASN A 85 -6.07 -29.91 5.55
CA ASN A 85 -5.58 -29.97 4.18
C ASN A 85 -6.42 -29.08 3.24
N ASP A 86 -6.59 -27.83 3.63
CA ASP A 86 -7.52 -26.85 3.05
C ASP A 86 -6.77 -25.57 2.68
N THR A 87 -7.27 -24.83 1.68
CA THR A 87 -6.64 -23.61 1.19
C THR A 87 -7.65 -22.49 1.05
N ILE A 88 -7.23 -21.26 1.29
CA ILE A 88 -7.99 -20.05 0.98
C ILE A 88 -7.13 -19.19 0.05
N TYR A 89 -7.68 -18.83 -1.11
CA TYR A 89 -7.10 -17.87 -2.02
C TYR A 89 -7.86 -16.56 -1.92
N LEU A 90 -7.23 -15.54 -1.36
CA LEU A 90 -7.74 -14.18 -1.30
C LEU A 90 -7.35 -13.45 -2.59
N THR A 91 -8.29 -12.74 -3.20
CA THR A 91 -8.07 -11.84 -4.34
C THR A 91 -8.46 -10.44 -3.91
N VAL A 92 -7.47 -9.56 -3.77
CA VAL A 92 -7.67 -8.13 -3.52
C VAL A 92 -7.85 -7.46 -4.87
N SER A 93 -9.05 -6.95 -5.13
CA SER A 93 -9.40 -6.32 -6.42
C SER A 93 -9.28 -4.80 -6.39
N SER A 94 -9.28 -4.20 -5.21
CA SER A 94 -8.97 -2.79 -5.04
C SER A 94 -8.26 -2.55 -3.71
N LEU A 95 -7.30 -1.66 -3.72
CA LEU A 95 -6.65 -1.10 -2.55
C LEU A 95 -6.64 0.41 -2.73
N TYR A 96 -6.97 1.14 -1.68
CA TYR A 96 -6.95 2.59 -1.68
C TYR A 96 -6.51 3.10 -0.31
N GLY A 97 -5.62 4.07 -0.28
CA GLY A 97 -5.31 4.80 0.95
C GLY A 97 -4.21 5.79 0.73
N GLY A 98 -3.48 6.13 1.77
CA GLY A 98 -2.40 7.09 1.64
C GLY A 98 -1.54 7.26 2.88
N LYS A 99 -0.37 7.89 2.70
CA LYS A 99 0.58 8.25 3.74
C LYS A 99 0.78 9.76 3.80
N ASP A 100 1.33 10.23 4.91
CA ASP A 100 1.82 11.60 5.02
C ASP A 100 2.85 11.89 3.92
N THR A 101 2.71 13.05 3.27
CA THR A 101 3.59 13.42 2.16
C THR A 101 5.04 13.66 2.58
N GLY A 102 5.96 13.51 1.62
CA GLY A 102 7.39 13.76 1.76
C GLY A 102 8.22 12.48 1.96
N ARG A 103 9.53 12.64 1.77
CA ARG A 103 10.51 11.54 1.66
C ARG A 103 11.58 11.59 2.75
N SER A 104 11.18 11.88 3.98
CA SER A 104 12.10 11.99 5.12
C SER A 104 11.45 11.56 6.42
N GLY A 105 12.26 10.91 7.27
CA GLY A 105 11.79 10.33 8.52
C GLY A 105 10.78 9.20 8.30
N ILE A 106 9.99 8.92 9.33
CA ILE A 106 8.94 7.90 9.31
C ILE A 106 7.61 8.57 8.98
N LYS A 107 6.84 7.99 8.04
CA LYS A 107 5.50 8.43 7.67
C LYS A 107 4.44 7.43 8.10
N SER A 108 3.37 7.92 8.72
CA SER A 108 2.19 7.12 8.98
C SER A 108 1.31 7.03 7.74
N GLY A 109 0.55 5.95 7.62
CA GLY A 109 -0.36 5.74 6.51
C GLY A 109 -1.52 4.83 6.89
N SER A 110 -2.59 4.93 6.11
CA SER A 110 -3.77 4.08 6.27
C SER A 110 -4.60 3.98 5.00
N GLY A 111 -5.40 2.92 4.91
CA GLY A 111 -6.30 2.72 3.80
C GLY A 111 -7.23 1.53 3.98
N THR A 112 -7.96 1.27 2.91
CA THR A 112 -8.90 0.17 2.77
C THR A 112 -8.57 -0.66 1.54
N TRP A 113 -9.05 -1.88 1.52
CA TRP A 113 -9.03 -2.73 0.35
C TRP A 113 -10.34 -3.50 0.24
N ALA A 114 -10.68 -3.92 -0.97
CA ALA A 114 -11.80 -4.81 -1.25
C ALA A 114 -11.34 -5.98 -2.11
N GLY A 115 -12.08 -7.08 -2.02
CA GLY A 115 -11.70 -8.31 -2.69
C GLY A 115 -12.74 -9.41 -2.59
N SER A 116 -12.30 -10.61 -2.93
CA SER A 116 -13.05 -11.86 -2.84
C SER A 116 -12.13 -12.96 -2.34
N ALA A 117 -12.69 -14.09 -1.92
CA ALA A 117 -11.89 -15.27 -1.60
C ALA A 117 -12.57 -16.55 -2.05
N ILE A 118 -11.76 -17.58 -2.30
CA ILE A 118 -12.23 -18.95 -2.55
C ILE A 118 -11.51 -19.87 -1.59
N ARG A 119 -12.27 -20.61 -0.79
CA ARG A 119 -11.77 -21.72 0.00
C ARG A 119 -11.94 -23.01 -0.79
N ARG A 120 -10.89 -23.83 -0.82
CA ARG A 120 -10.89 -25.14 -1.48
C ARG A 120 -10.52 -26.23 -0.50
N LYS A 121 -11.51 -27.07 -0.20
CA LYS A 121 -11.35 -28.31 0.54
C LYS A 121 -11.63 -29.49 -0.39
N ASN A 122 -10.57 -30.15 -0.85
CA ASN A 122 -10.66 -31.18 -1.90
C ASN A 122 -11.35 -30.64 -3.17
N THR A 123 -12.58 -31.11 -3.47
CA THR A 123 -13.39 -30.69 -4.63
C THR A 123 -14.54 -29.75 -4.26
N VAL A 124 -14.65 -29.35 -2.98
CA VAL A 124 -15.72 -28.45 -2.51
C VAL A 124 -15.17 -27.04 -2.41
N GLU A 125 -15.84 -26.11 -3.09
CA GLU A 125 -15.51 -24.68 -3.06
C GLU A 125 -16.52 -23.90 -2.22
N GLN A 126 -16.01 -22.98 -1.41
CA GLN A 126 -16.80 -21.95 -0.74
C GLN A 126 -16.27 -20.60 -1.20
N THR A 127 -17.14 -19.73 -1.68
CA THR A 127 -16.77 -18.44 -2.25
C THR A 127 -17.29 -17.29 -1.40
N TRP A 128 -16.44 -16.28 -1.19
CA TRP A 128 -16.80 -14.97 -0.67
C TRP A 128 -16.70 -13.97 -1.82
N ASN A 129 -17.83 -13.49 -2.31
CA ASN A 129 -17.87 -12.57 -3.45
C ASN A 129 -17.54 -11.11 -3.07
N SER A 130 -17.56 -10.79 -1.78
CA SER A 130 -17.24 -9.45 -1.26
C SER A 130 -16.59 -9.58 0.10
N LEU A 131 -15.35 -9.10 0.17
CA LEU A 131 -14.55 -8.93 1.37
C LEU A 131 -14.04 -7.50 1.38
N THR A 132 -13.91 -6.93 2.56
CA THR A 132 -13.24 -5.65 2.75
C THR A 132 -12.19 -5.79 3.84
N GLY A 133 -11.29 -4.84 3.87
CA GLY A 133 -10.27 -4.79 4.88
C GLY A 133 -9.64 -3.42 4.98
N THR A 134 -8.77 -3.28 5.97
CA THR A 134 -7.97 -2.09 6.18
C THR A 134 -6.50 -2.44 6.10
N TRP A 135 -5.68 -1.41 5.91
CA TRP A 135 -4.28 -1.44 6.27
C TRP A 135 -3.94 -0.15 7.02
N ASN A 136 -3.06 -0.21 8.01
CA ASN A 136 -2.63 0.96 8.78
C ASN A 136 -1.22 0.77 9.38
N THR A 137 -0.62 1.89 9.78
CA THR A 137 0.63 1.95 10.54
C THR A 137 0.37 2.14 12.04
N ASP A 138 -0.75 1.67 12.59
CA ASP A 138 -1.18 2.04 13.96
C ASP A 138 -0.37 1.34 15.07
N THR A 139 0.73 0.65 14.70
CA THR A 139 1.64 -0.04 15.62
C THR A 139 2.97 0.70 15.70
N GLU A 140 3.57 0.74 16.88
CA GLU A 140 4.94 1.26 17.04
C GLU A 140 5.92 0.46 16.16
N GLY A 141 6.72 1.17 15.37
CA GLY A 141 7.64 0.57 14.39
C GLY A 141 7.03 0.34 13.00
N ASP A 142 5.74 0.60 12.81
CA ASP A 142 5.13 0.65 11.48
C ASP A 142 5.22 2.05 10.88
N GLY A 143 5.39 2.09 9.57
CA GLY A 143 5.53 3.33 8.83
C GLY A 143 6.24 3.10 7.51
N PHE A 144 6.27 4.16 6.71
CA PHE A 144 7.17 4.27 5.57
C PHE A 144 8.42 4.97 6.08
N ASP A 145 9.50 4.22 6.21
CA ASP A 145 10.75 4.68 6.80
C ASP A 145 11.74 5.12 5.72
N TYR A 146 12.00 6.43 5.72
CA TYR A 146 12.98 7.10 4.86
C TYR A 146 14.19 7.57 5.67
N THR A 147 14.40 7.03 6.87
CA THR A 147 15.57 7.39 7.68
C THR A 147 16.84 7.07 6.89
N PRO A 148 17.70 8.08 6.64
CA PRO A 148 18.81 7.92 5.72
C PRO A 148 19.81 6.90 6.26
N LEU A 149 19.82 5.72 5.66
CA LEU A 149 20.85 4.73 5.82
C LEU A 149 21.71 4.74 4.54
N PRO A 150 23.05 4.76 4.64
CA PRO A 150 23.95 4.98 3.50
C PRO A 150 23.72 4.05 2.30
N ASP A 151 23.14 2.87 2.51
CA ASP A 151 22.94 1.85 1.48
C ASP A 151 21.59 1.09 1.60
N ASP A 152 20.64 1.58 2.40
CA ASP A 152 19.35 0.89 2.59
C ASP A 152 18.26 1.55 1.72
N PRO A 153 17.64 0.82 0.77
CA PRO A 153 16.44 1.33 0.10
C PRO A 153 15.35 1.62 1.15
N ALA A 154 14.61 2.71 0.98
CA ALA A 154 13.52 3.06 1.88
C ALA A 154 12.59 1.87 2.10
N THR A 155 12.17 1.65 3.35
CA THR A 155 11.38 0.48 3.75
C THR A 155 9.99 0.89 4.20
N TYR A 156 9.08 -0.08 4.27
CA TYR A 156 7.83 0.10 4.97
C TYR A 156 7.42 -1.14 5.75
N SER A 157 6.60 -0.92 6.77
CA SER A 157 5.87 -1.94 7.52
C SER A 157 4.45 -1.46 7.80
N LEU A 158 3.46 -2.31 7.55
CA LEU A 158 2.03 -2.04 7.72
C LEU A 158 1.32 -3.29 8.23
N HIS A 159 0.26 -3.11 9.00
CA HIS A 159 -0.69 -4.19 9.27
C HIS A 159 -1.85 -4.14 8.29
N TRP A 160 -2.39 -5.31 7.93
CA TRP A 160 -3.63 -5.43 7.18
C TRP A 160 -4.63 -6.31 7.94
N TYR A 161 -5.92 -6.06 7.71
CA TYR A 161 -7.02 -6.77 8.36
C TYR A 161 -8.08 -7.17 7.34
N VAL A 162 -8.77 -8.29 7.58
CA VAL A 162 -9.92 -8.76 6.81
C VAL A 162 -11.17 -8.66 7.67
N TYR A 163 -12.18 -7.97 7.15
CA TYR A 163 -13.52 -7.91 7.71
C TYR A 163 -14.51 -8.58 6.75
N SER A 164 -15.16 -9.64 7.21
CA SER A 164 -16.26 -10.29 6.49
C SER A 164 -17.45 -10.46 7.40
N THR A 165 -18.65 -10.36 6.81
CA THR A 165 -19.90 -10.77 7.46
C THR A 165 -20.07 -12.29 7.50
N LEU A 166 -19.24 -13.06 6.77
CA LEU A 166 -19.41 -14.50 6.54
C LEU A 166 -18.34 -15.36 7.24
N SER A 167 -18.05 -15.07 8.51
CA SER A 167 -17.13 -15.86 9.37
C SER A 167 -15.72 -16.06 8.81
N LEU A 168 -15.26 -15.14 7.95
CA LEU A 168 -13.87 -15.01 7.54
C LEU A 168 -13.31 -13.74 8.16
N SER A 169 -12.24 -13.87 8.92
CA SER A 169 -11.55 -12.74 9.54
C SER A 169 -10.06 -13.01 9.55
N GLY A 170 -9.26 -12.03 9.91
CA GLY A 170 -7.83 -12.23 10.04
C GLY A 170 -7.08 -10.95 9.81
N GLY A 171 -5.77 -11.10 9.71
CA GLY A 171 -4.86 -10.00 9.48
C GLY A 171 -3.43 -10.49 9.40
N GLY A 172 -2.54 -9.55 9.17
CA GLY A 172 -1.12 -9.82 9.05
C GLY A 172 -0.34 -8.55 8.80
N THR A 173 0.87 -8.73 8.30
CA THR A 173 1.80 -7.64 8.01
C THR A 173 2.07 -7.56 6.51
N SER A 174 2.44 -6.36 6.09
CA SER A 174 3.05 -6.06 4.80
C SER A 174 4.38 -5.39 5.07
N SER A 175 5.41 -5.77 4.34
CA SER A 175 6.72 -5.14 4.45
C SER A 175 7.50 -5.29 3.17
N GLY A 176 8.34 -4.30 2.88
CA GLY A 176 9.21 -4.34 1.72
C GLY A 176 9.90 -3.00 1.49
N TYR A 177 10.34 -2.81 0.24
CA TYR A 177 11.21 -1.71 -0.15
C TYR A 177 10.59 -0.88 -1.26
N CYS A 178 11.02 0.38 -1.35
CA CYS A 178 10.77 1.25 -2.50
C CYS A 178 11.64 0.80 -3.69
N SER A 179 11.03 0.57 -4.85
CA SER A 179 11.67 -0.06 -6.03
C SER A 179 11.79 0.83 -7.26
N ASP A 180 10.89 1.79 -7.45
CA ASP A 180 10.94 2.75 -8.55
C ASP A 180 10.99 4.19 -7.99
N TYR A 181 11.94 4.97 -8.48
CA TYR A 181 12.17 6.37 -8.14
C TYR A 181 12.50 7.14 -9.43
N ASP A 182 11.64 8.07 -9.86
CA ASP A 182 11.92 8.99 -10.97
C ASP A 182 11.80 10.44 -10.47
N PRO A 183 12.90 11.22 -10.41
CA PRO A 183 12.91 12.62 -10.01
C PRO A 183 12.58 13.61 -11.14
#